data_AF-H5V254-F1
#
_entry.id   AF-H5V254-F1
#
_cell.length_a   1.000
_cell.length_b   1.000
_cell.length_c   1.000
_cell.angle_alpha   90.00
_cell.angle_beta   90.00
_cell.angle_gamma   90.00
#
_symmetry.space_group_name_H-M   'P 1'
#
loop_
_entity.id
_entity.type
_entity.pdbx_description
1 polymer ?
#
loop_
_entity_poly.entity_id
_entity_poly.type
_entity_poly.pdbx_seq_one_letter_code
_entity_poly.pdbx_strand_id
1 'polypeptide(L)'
;MVAYSFNGNFANSGMNEKGLQADLLYLGETRYDDTSLKEKSIAARKLIQYILDNFATVEETKKALETKPLHIIDGNPSMGLHFIVTDPHGDNMILEIINGELVFHSRSGNVVMTNDPNYEVMTKIYDYYKEKDLSRNMPGSPGSVDRFMRAAGWLEQLSNDKNEAFIKLVPGEEFAMQARMSVLSLMRNVSTPFAISTEKNPENSTTVWREVSDLNNKVMMFDLAGSPSTVWIDLKQIDFSQGEKVFSLSDGKINQGDITHLFTAPEKESVPGS
;
A
#
# COMPACT_ATOMS: atom_id res chain seq x y z
N MET A 1 12.12 -1.51 8.97
CA MET A 1 11.14 -1.08 7.94
C MET A 1 10.46 0.20 8.38
N VAL A 2 9.77 0.91 7.48
CA VAL A 2 8.81 1.96 7.82
C VAL A 2 7.42 1.44 7.47
N ALA A 3 6.48 1.52 8.40
CA ALA A 3 5.09 1.15 8.18
C ALA A 3 4.15 2.16 8.83
N TYR A 4 2.89 2.12 8.42
CA TYR A 4 1.85 2.95 8.98
C TYR A 4 0.68 2.12 9.49
N SER A 5 -0.03 2.68 10.45
CA SER A 5 -1.21 2.07 11.07
C SER A 5 -2.30 3.12 11.24
N PHE A 6 -3.54 2.76 10.90
CA PHE A 6 -4.69 3.62 11.15
C PHE A 6 -4.89 3.92 12.64
N ASN A 7 -4.74 2.88 13.47
CA ASN A 7 -5.12 2.90 14.89
C ASN A 7 -3.95 2.54 15.82
N GLY A 8 -2.72 2.52 15.30
CA GLY A 8 -1.50 2.21 16.07
C GLY A 8 -1.33 0.74 16.50
N ASN A 9 -2.25 -0.16 16.13
CA ASN A 9 -2.27 -1.54 16.65
C ASN A 9 -1.56 -2.57 15.77
N PHE A 10 -1.51 -2.32 14.45
CA PHE A 10 -0.90 -3.21 13.46
C PHE A 10 -0.62 -2.43 12.18
N ALA A 11 0.44 -2.80 11.45
CA ALA A 11 0.75 -2.22 10.17
C ALA A 11 -0.36 -2.51 9.15
N ASN A 12 -0.83 -1.47 8.46
CA ASN A 12 -1.74 -1.60 7.31
C ASN A 12 -0.97 -1.69 5.99
N SER A 13 0.19 -1.05 5.93
CA SER A 13 1.15 -1.17 4.84
C SER A 13 2.50 -0.61 5.28
N GLY A 14 3.55 -0.95 4.53
CA GLY A 14 4.89 -0.46 4.76
C GLY A 14 5.88 -0.88 3.68
N MET A 15 7.07 -0.31 3.76
CA MET A 15 8.23 -0.65 2.94
C MET A 15 9.44 -0.94 3.82
N ASN A 16 10.21 -1.98 3.48
CA ASN A 16 11.47 -2.27 4.16
C ASN A 16 12.69 -1.62 3.47
N GLU A 17 13.86 -1.73 4.11
CA GLU A 17 15.12 -1.13 3.60
C GLU A 17 15.56 -1.69 2.24
N LYS A 18 15.02 -2.84 1.81
CA LYS A 18 15.30 -3.45 0.50
C LYS A 18 14.38 -2.92 -0.59
N GLY A 19 13.34 -2.16 -0.23
CA GLY A 19 12.32 -1.67 -1.16
C GLY A 19 11.20 -2.68 -1.43
N LEU A 20 11.08 -3.73 -0.61
CA LEU A 20 9.90 -4.58 -0.60
C LEU A 20 8.77 -3.83 0.10
N GLN A 21 7.62 -3.75 -0.56
CA GLN A 21 6.37 -3.22 0.00
C GLN A 21 5.38 -4.35 0.21
N ALA A 22 4.58 -4.23 1.28
CA ALA A 22 3.45 -5.10 1.53
C ALA A 22 2.26 -4.30 2.08
N ASP A 23 1.08 -4.57 1.54
CA ASP A 23 -0.18 -3.92 1.92
C ASP A 23 -1.23 -4.96 2.29
N LEU A 24 -2.10 -4.60 3.25
CA LEU A 24 -3.31 -5.36 3.53
C LEU A 24 -4.56 -4.56 3.18
N LEU A 25 -5.52 -5.23 2.56
CA LEU A 25 -6.83 -4.70 2.22
C LEU A 25 -7.91 -5.66 2.73
N TYR A 26 -9.13 -5.16 2.89
CA TYR A 26 -10.28 -6.02 3.21
C TYR A 26 -10.73 -6.83 1.99
N LEU A 27 -11.16 -8.06 2.22
CA LEU A 27 -11.83 -8.95 1.27
C LEU A 27 -12.88 -9.76 2.05
N GLY A 28 -14.17 -9.59 1.72
CA GLY A 28 -15.29 -10.25 2.40
C GLY A 28 -15.33 -11.77 2.19
N GLU A 29 -14.76 -12.24 1.08
CA GLU A 29 -14.68 -13.66 0.73
C GLU A 29 -13.61 -14.43 1.51
N THR A 30 -12.68 -13.74 2.19
CA THR A 30 -11.60 -14.41 2.92
C THR A 30 -12.12 -15.35 3.99
N ARG A 31 -11.58 -16.57 4.04
CA ARG A 31 -11.84 -17.57 5.08
C ARG A 31 -10.50 -18.10 5.56
N TYR A 32 -10.19 -17.87 6.84
CA TYR A 32 -8.93 -18.31 7.45
C TYR A 32 -8.92 -19.80 7.76
N ASP A 33 -7.72 -20.34 7.93
CA ASP A 33 -7.49 -21.73 8.33
C ASP A 33 -8.16 -22.08 9.67
N ASP A 34 -8.56 -23.33 9.81
CA ASP A 34 -9.01 -23.87 11.09
C ASP A 34 -7.82 -23.95 12.08
N THR A 35 -8.05 -23.44 13.29
CA THR A 35 -7.11 -23.20 14.40
C THR A 35 -6.41 -24.44 14.99
N SER A 36 -6.53 -25.60 14.35
CA SER A 36 -5.99 -26.88 14.83
C SER A 36 -4.45 -26.97 14.77
N LEU A 37 -3.78 -26.10 14.00
CA LEU A 37 -2.33 -26.10 13.79
C LEU A 37 -1.66 -24.93 14.53
N LYS A 38 -1.38 -25.14 15.82
CA LYS A 38 -0.93 -24.08 16.75
C LYS A 38 0.56 -23.71 16.67
N GLU A 39 1.42 -24.56 16.13
CA GLU A 39 2.87 -24.37 16.30
C GLU A 39 3.50 -23.38 15.30
N LYS A 40 2.81 -23.02 14.21
CA LYS A 40 3.31 -22.08 13.18
C LYS A 40 2.20 -21.21 12.61
N SER A 41 1.44 -20.55 13.48
CA SER A 41 0.38 -19.63 13.07
C SER A 41 0.78 -18.17 13.18
N ILE A 42 0.20 -17.35 12.31
CA ILE A 42 0.31 -15.89 12.35
C ILE A 42 -1.08 -15.28 12.20
N ALA A 43 -1.39 -14.30 13.04
CA ALA A 43 -2.61 -13.52 12.87
C ALA A 43 -2.53 -12.73 11.56
N ALA A 44 -3.60 -12.73 10.75
CA ALA A 44 -3.63 -12.07 9.43
C ALA A 44 -3.11 -10.61 9.46
N ARG A 45 -3.47 -9.83 10.49
CA ARG A 45 -3.01 -8.44 10.69
C ARG A 45 -1.50 -8.28 10.91
N LYS A 46 -0.79 -9.35 11.25
CA LYS A 46 0.67 -9.36 11.47
C LYS A 46 1.45 -9.86 10.26
N LEU A 47 0.76 -10.33 9.22
CA LEU A 47 1.43 -10.97 8.09
C LEU A 47 2.36 -10.02 7.35
N ILE A 48 1.93 -8.77 7.08
CA ILE A 48 2.78 -7.83 6.35
C ILE A 48 4.03 -7.44 7.14
N GLN A 49 3.92 -7.32 8.47
CA GLN A 49 5.06 -7.09 9.35
C GLN A 49 6.08 -8.23 9.22
N TYR A 50 5.60 -9.47 9.32
CA TYR A 50 6.43 -10.64 9.14
C TYR A 50 7.11 -10.66 7.76
N ILE A 51 6.38 -10.34 6.69
CA ILE A 51 6.94 -10.29 5.33
C ILE A 51 8.06 -9.25 5.25
N LEU A 52 7.78 -8.03 5.69
CA LEU A 52 8.71 -6.90 5.59
C LEU A 52 9.96 -7.06 6.47
N ASP A 53 9.85 -7.79 7.58
CA ASP A 53 10.99 -8.10 8.47
C ASP A 53 11.90 -9.22 7.93
N ASN A 54 11.37 -10.14 7.12
CA ASN A 54 12.06 -11.38 6.78
C ASN A 54 12.52 -11.51 5.32
N PHE A 55 11.95 -10.73 4.38
CA PHE A 55 12.21 -10.91 2.95
C PHE A 55 12.63 -9.63 2.25
N ALA A 56 13.40 -9.77 1.16
CA ALA A 56 13.84 -8.67 0.32
C ALA A 56 13.08 -8.57 -1.01
N THR A 57 12.51 -9.69 -1.49
CA THR A 57 11.85 -9.78 -2.80
C THR A 57 10.50 -10.51 -2.73
N VAL A 58 9.69 -10.33 -3.76
CA VAL A 58 8.44 -11.09 -3.94
C VAL A 58 8.72 -12.57 -4.07
N GLU A 59 9.78 -12.95 -4.81
CA GLU A 59 10.19 -14.35 -4.98
C GLU A 59 10.51 -15.03 -3.64
N GLU A 60 11.31 -14.37 -2.78
CA GLU A 60 11.65 -14.88 -1.45
C GLU A 60 10.41 -15.07 -0.59
N THR A 61 9.52 -14.08 -0.59
CA THR A 61 8.27 -14.10 0.16
C THR A 61 7.39 -15.26 -0.27
N LYS A 62 7.13 -15.39 -1.58
CA LYS A 62 6.31 -16.46 -2.15
C LYS A 62 6.87 -17.83 -1.81
N LYS A 63 8.18 -18.03 -2.06
CA LYS A 63 8.87 -19.29 -1.78
C LYS A 63 8.78 -19.68 -0.31
N ALA A 64 8.91 -18.72 0.61
CA ALA A 64 8.78 -18.99 2.04
C ALA A 64 7.37 -19.43 2.42
N LEU A 65 6.34 -18.76 1.90
CA LEU A 65 4.94 -19.09 2.18
C LEU A 65 4.50 -20.42 1.54
N GLU A 66 5.06 -20.81 0.39
CA GLU A 66 4.77 -22.09 -0.25
C GLU A 66 5.49 -23.27 0.41
N THR A 67 6.75 -23.09 0.81
CA THR A 67 7.60 -24.22 1.28
C THR A 67 7.58 -24.41 2.79
N LYS A 68 7.27 -23.37 3.55
CA LYS A 68 7.15 -23.39 5.01
C LYS A 68 5.85 -22.68 5.38
N PRO A 69 4.70 -23.30 5.11
CA PRO A 69 3.42 -22.62 5.24
C PRO A 69 3.23 -22.14 6.67
N LEU A 70 3.00 -20.84 6.79
CA LEU A 70 2.47 -20.24 8.00
C LEU A 70 0.94 -20.35 7.94
N HIS A 71 0.34 -20.84 9.02
CA HIS A 71 -1.11 -20.86 9.13
C HIS A 71 -1.60 -19.45 9.42
N ILE A 72 -2.27 -18.84 8.43
CA ILE A 72 -2.85 -17.51 8.60
C ILE A 72 -4.17 -17.68 9.31
N ILE A 73 -4.21 -17.28 10.59
CA ILE A 73 -5.39 -17.37 11.43
C ILE A 73 -6.07 -16.01 11.55
N ASP A 74 -7.34 -16.07 11.92
CA ASP A 74 -8.12 -14.89 12.24
C ASP A 74 -7.41 -14.08 13.36
N GLY A 75 -7.17 -12.79 13.08
CA GLY A 75 -6.59 -11.82 14.00
C GLY A 75 -7.61 -10.80 14.52
N ASN A 76 -8.89 -11.17 14.52
CA ASN A 76 -10.09 -10.35 14.76
C ASN A 76 -10.22 -9.11 13.85
N PRO A 77 -10.00 -9.19 12.52
CA PRO A 77 -10.30 -8.07 11.64
C PRO A 77 -11.82 -7.86 11.54
N SER A 78 -12.24 -6.63 11.26
CA SER A 78 -13.66 -6.30 11.08
C SER A 78 -14.29 -6.98 9.85
N MET A 79 -13.44 -7.41 8.92
CA MET A 79 -13.75 -8.18 7.72
C MET A 79 -12.50 -8.98 7.35
N GLY A 80 -12.65 -10.02 6.54
CA GLY A 80 -11.53 -10.78 5.99
C GLY A 80 -10.47 -9.90 5.29
N LEU A 81 -9.24 -10.38 5.21
CA LEU A 81 -8.10 -9.66 4.63
C LEU A 81 -7.51 -10.41 3.44
N HIS A 82 -6.94 -9.65 2.50
CA HIS A 82 -6.00 -10.13 1.50
C HIS A 82 -4.84 -9.15 1.38
N PHE A 83 -3.78 -9.57 0.68
CA PHE A 83 -2.49 -8.90 0.72
C PHE A 83 -1.94 -8.72 -0.68
N ILE A 84 -1.18 -7.65 -0.88
CA ILE A 84 -0.32 -7.48 -2.06
C ILE A 84 1.10 -7.21 -1.58
N VAL A 85 2.08 -7.81 -2.26
CA VAL A 85 3.51 -7.61 -2.04
C VAL A 85 4.13 -7.21 -3.36
N THR A 86 4.94 -6.15 -3.37
CA THR A 86 5.59 -5.61 -4.57
C THR A 86 7.05 -5.31 -4.27
N ASP A 87 7.96 -5.62 -5.20
CA ASP A 87 9.40 -5.34 -5.05
C ASP A 87 9.95 -4.38 -6.12
N PRO A 88 11.20 -3.90 -5.98
CA PRO A 88 11.79 -2.93 -6.92
C PRO A 88 11.99 -3.46 -8.34
N HIS A 89 11.92 -4.77 -8.56
CA HIS A 89 12.00 -5.35 -9.91
C HIS A 89 10.68 -5.21 -10.68
N GLY A 90 9.61 -4.80 -9.99
CA GLY A 90 8.26 -4.73 -10.54
C GLY A 90 7.52 -6.06 -10.48
N ASP A 91 8.01 -7.02 -9.69
CA ASP A 91 7.27 -8.23 -9.39
C ASP A 91 6.22 -7.94 -8.32
N ASN A 92 5.06 -8.57 -8.46
CA ASN A 92 3.92 -8.44 -7.57
C ASN A 92 3.37 -9.82 -7.23
N MET A 93 2.89 -9.97 -6.00
CA MET A 93 2.15 -11.14 -5.55
C MET A 93 0.94 -10.69 -4.74
N ILE A 94 -0.25 -11.01 -5.25
CA ILE A 94 -1.48 -10.93 -4.47
C ILE A 94 -1.68 -12.27 -3.76
N LEU A 95 -2.00 -12.21 -2.48
CA LEU A 95 -2.28 -13.35 -1.62
C LEU A 95 -3.68 -13.23 -1.03
N GLU A 96 -4.54 -14.17 -1.39
CA GLU A 96 -5.89 -14.32 -0.85
C GLU A 96 -5.99 -15.61 -0.04
N ILE A 97 -6.84 -15.63 0.99
CA ILE A 97 -7.13 -16.87 1.73
C ILE A 97 -8.58 -17.28 1.43
N ILE A 98 -8.74 -18.18 0.48
CA ILE A 98 -10.05 -18.60 -0.04
C ILE A 98 -10.31 -20.03 0.40
N ASN A 99 -11.43 -20.25 1.11
CA ASN A 99 -11.77 -21.56 1.68
C ASN A 99 -10.67 -22.17 2.58
N GLY A 100 -9.91 -21.33 3.29
CA GLY A 100 -8.76 -21.75 4.12
C GLY A 100 -7.44 -21.87 3.34
N GLU A 101 -7.47 -21.93 2.01
CA GLU A 101 -6.27 -22.13 1.20
C GLU A 101 -5.62 -20.81 0.79
N LEU A 102 -4.29 -20.79 0.76
CA LEU A 102 -3.52 -19.67 0.21
C LEU A 102 -3.57 -19.69 -1.31
N VAL A 103 -4.18 -18.66 -1.91
CA VAL A 103 -4.24 -18.45 -3.35
C VAL A 103 -3.28 -17.32 -3.72
N PHE A 104 -2.31 -17.64 -4.56
CA PHE A 104 -1.27 -16.71 -5.01
C PHE A 104 -1.51 -16.27 -6.45
N HIS A 105 -1.51 -14.96 -6.71
CA HIS A 105 -1.54 -14.39 -8.05
C HIS A 105 -0.26 -13.60 -8.31
N SER A 106 0.71 -14.23 -8.97
CA SER A 106 1.95 -13.57 -9.40
C SER A 106 1.75 -12.76 -10.68
N ARG A 107 2.26 -11.53 -10.71
CA ARG A 107 2.18 -10.61 -11.86
C ARG A 107 3.45 -9.76 -11.93
N SER A 108 3.79 -9.26 -13.11
CA SER A 108 4.87 -8.30 -13.30
C SER A 108 4.34 -6.97 -13.86
N GLY A 109 5.02 -5.89 -13.53
CA GLY A 109 4.66 -4.54 -13.95
C GLY A 109 3.45 -3.98 -13.22
N ASN A 110 2.54 -3.37 -13.98
CA ASN A 110 1.39 -2.64 -13.46
C ASN A 110 0.30 -3.59 -12.94
N VAL A 111 0.00 -3.49 -11.65
CA VAL A 111 -1.04 -4.29 -10.97
C VAL A 111 -1.97 -3.38 -10.18
N VAL A 112 -3.24 -3.74 -10.16
CA VAL A 112 -4.28 -3.08 -9.37
C VAL A 112 -4.92 -4.12 -8.47
N MET A 113 -5.20 -3.77 -7.22
CA MET A 113 -5.99 -4.59 -6.30
C MET A 113 -6.98 -3.70 -5.55
N THR A 114 -8.21 -4.17 -5.41
CA THR A 114 -9.25 -3.56 -4.55
C THR A 114 -9.89 -4.64 -3.69
N ASN A 115 -10.98 -4.34 -2.99
CA ASN A 115 -11.49 -5.16 -1.88
C ASN A 115 -12.25 -6.41 -2.31
N ASP A 116 -13.38 -6.22 -2.99
CA ASP A 116 -14.29 -7.28 -3.41
C ASP A 116 -14.70 -7.09 -4.88
N PRO A 117 -14.96 -8.17 -5.64
CA PRO A 117 -14.79 -9.59 -5.27
C PRO A 117 -13.32 -10.01 -5.22
N ASN A 118 -13.05 -11.30 -5.02
CA ASN A 118 -11.70 -11.86 -5.14
C ASN A 118 -11.02 -11.52 -6.49
N TYR A 119 -9.70 -11.56 -6.51
CA TYR A 119 -8.89 -11.05 -7.62
C TYR A 119 -9.15 -11.77 -8.95
N GLU A 120 -9.43 -13.07 -8.94
CA GLU A 120 -9.76 -13.82 -10.15
C GLU A 120 -11.06 -13.31 -10.79
N VAL A 121 -12.09 -13.07 -9.98
CA VAL A 121 -13.37 -12.53 -10.47
C VAL A 121 -13.19 -11.06 -10.90
N MET A 122 -12.46 -10.27 -10.12
CA MET A 122 -12.18 -8.87 -10.42
C MET A 122 -11.52 -8.70 -11.79
N THR A 123 -10.51 -9.49 -12.08
CA THR A 123 -9.79 -9.44 -13.37
C THR A 123 -10.69 -9.84 -14.54
N LYS A 124 -11.53 -10.87 -14.38
CA LYS A 124 -12.52 -11.25 -15.41
C LYS A 124 -13.54 -10.15 -15.68
N ILE A 125 -14.01 -9.47 -14.63
CA ILE A 125 -14.91 -8.31 -14.77
C ILE A 125 -14.19 -7.21 -15.55
N TYR A 126 -12.95 -6.89 -15.19
CA TYR A 126 -12.17 -5.86 -15.86
C TYR A 126 -11.97 -6.16 -17.36
N ASP A 127 -11.57 -7.39 -17.70
CA ASP A 127 -11.35 -7.82 -19.08
C ASP A 127 -12.61 -7.63 -19.94
N TYR A 128 -13.78 -8.01 -19.40
CA TYR A 128 -15.06 -7.82 -20.08
C TYR A 128 -15.37 -6.34 -20.42
N TYR A 129 -15.10 -5.42 -19.48
CA TYR A 129 -15.36 -3.99 -19.71
C TYR A 129 -14.27 -3.34 -20.56
N LYS A 130 -13.02 -3.79 -20.46
CA LYS A 130 -11.92 -3.30 -21.29
C LYS A 130 -12.21 -3.47 -22.78
N GLU A 131 -12.78 -4.60 -23.19
CA GLU A 131 -13.24 -4.85 -24.56
C GLU A 131 -14.36 -3.91 -25.03
N LYS A 132 -15.01 -3.19 -24.10
CA LYS A 132 -16.14 -2.29 -24.35
C LYS A 132 -15.78 -0.81 -24.21
N ASP A 133 -14.55 -0.46 -24.56
CA ASP A 133 -14.05 0.92 -24.52
C ASP A 133 -14.14 1.54 -23.11
N LEU A 134 -13.73 0.77 -22.10
CA LEU A 134 -13.71 1.22 -20.69
C LEU A 134 -13.01 2.57 -20.55
N SER A 135 -11.95 2.82 -21.31
CA SER A 135 -11.16 4.06 -21.28
C SER A 135 -12.01 5.34 -21.43
N ARG A 136 -13.17 5.25 -22.08
CA ARG A 136 -14.09 6.38 -22.31
C ARG A 136 -15.32 6.36 -21.39
N ASN A 137 -15.58 5.27 -20.69
CA ASN A 137 -16.81 5.05 -19.93
C ASN A 137 -16.55 4.45 -18.53
N MET A 138 -15.43 4.84 -17.90
CA MET A 138 -15.11 4.33 -16.56
C MET A 138 -16.20 4.69 -15.55
N PRO A 139 -16.71 3.71 -14.77
CA PRO A 139 -17.77 3.97 -13.82
C PRO A 139 -17.26 4.82 -12.64
N GLY A 140 -18.14 5.64 -12.06
CA GLY A 140 -17.76 6.70 -11.12
C GLY A 140 -18.11 6.46 -9.66
N SER A 141 -18.70 5.31 -9.30
CA SER A 141 -19.10 5.06 -7.90
C SER A 141 -17.88 4.73 -7.01
N PRO A 142 -18.01 4.83 -5.68
CA PRO A 142 -16.96 4.41 -4.75
C PRO A 142 -16.81 2.88 -4.62
N GLY A 143 -17.68 2.10 -5.27
CA GLY A 143 -17.67 0.64 -5.22
C GLY A 143 -16.32 0.04 -5.63
N SER A 144 -15.98 -1.10 -5.02
CA SER A 144 -14.68 -1.77 -5.21
C SER A 144 -14.36 -2.08 -6.68
N VAL A 145 -15.35 -2.59 -7.43
CA VAL A 145 -15.23 -2.87 -8.87
C VAL A 145 -15.01 -1.59 -9.67
N ASP A 146 -15.76 -0.53 -9.39
CA ASP A 146 -15.63 0.75 -10.09
C ASP A 146 -14.28 1.41 -9.84
N ARG A 147 -13.79 1.35 -8.59
CA ARG A 147 -12.44 1.82 -8.23
C ARG A 147 -11.37 1.02 -8.97
N PHE A 148 -11.52 -0.30 -9.08
CA PHE A 148 -10.61 -1.15 -9.84
C PHE A 148 -10.57 -0.74 -11.31
N MET A 149 -11.74 -0.59 -11.94
CA MET A 149 -11.87 -0.18 -13.34
C MET A 149 -11.23 1.18 -13.60
N ARG A 150 -11.45 2.16 -12.71
CA ARG A 150 -10.81 3.48 -12.81
C ARG A 150 -9.30 3.39 -12.63
N ALA A 151 -8.83 2.69 -11.61
CA ALA A 151 -7.40 2.52 -11.36
C ALA A 151 -6.70 1.88 -12.56
N ALA A 152 -7.17 0.71 -13.00
CA ALA A 152 -6.57 -0.03 -14.10
C ALA A 152 -6.70 0.72 -15.44
N GLY A 153 -7.86 1.30 -15.71
CA GLY A 153 -8.10 2.06 -16.94
C GLY A 153 -7.22 3.32 -17.05
N TRP A 154 -6.99 4.04 -15.95
CA TRP A 154 -6.05 5.17 -15.94
C TRP A 154 -4.59 4.71 -15.97
N LEU A 155 -4.25 3.62 -15.29
CA LEU A 155 -2.89 3.11 -15.25
C LEU A 155 -2.42 2.61 -16.62
N GLU A 156 -3.32 2.05 -17.44
CA GLU A 156 -3.03 1.70 -18.85
C GLU A 156 -2.78 2.93 -19.74
N GLN A 157 -3.33 4.08 -19.38
CA GLN A 157 -3.16 5.34 -20.11
C GLN A 157 -2.01 6.18 -19.58
N LEU A 158 -1.48 5.84 -18.41
CA LEU A 158 -0.40 6.59 -17.79
C LEU A 158 0.91 6.33 -18.55
N SER A 159 1.50 7.39 -19.08
CA SER A 159 2.80 7.28 -19.76
C SER A 159 3.91 7.08 -18.72
N ASN A 160 4.81 6.14 -19.03
CA ASN A 160 6.06 5.92 -18.31
C ASN A 160 7.22 6.77 -18.85
N ASP A 161 6.95 7.64 -19.82
CA ASP A 161 7.98 8.46 -20.46
C ASP A 161 8.31 9.70 -19.63
N LYS A 162 9.58 10.11 -19.72
CA LYS A 162 10.01 11.41 -19.22
C LYS A 162 9.36 12.51 -20.05
N ASN A 163 8.65 13.42 -19.39
CA ASN A 163 8.06 14.58 -20.04
C ASN A 163 8.60 15.86 -19.41
N GLU A 164 9.55 16.50 -20.11
CA GLU A 164 10.20 17.74 -19.66
C GLU A 164 9.24 18.85 -19.23
N ALA A 165 8.08 18.97 -19.90
CA ALA A 165 7.10 19.98 -19.54
C ALA A 165 6.46 19.70 -18.17
N PHE A 166 6.17 18.43 -17.86
CA PHE A 166 5.63 18.03 -16.56
C PHE A 166 6.70 17.98 -15.47
N ILE A 167 7.94 17.59 -15.81
CA ILE A 167 9.07 17.62 -14.89
C ILE A 167 9.28 19.03 -14.32
N LYS A 168 9.17 20.08 -15.16
CA LYS A 168 9.27 21.49 -14.72
C LYS A 168 8.16 21.96 -13.79
N LEU A 169 7.08 21.19 -13.63
CA LEU A 169 5.96 21.53 -12.75
C LEU A 169 6.07 20.89 -11.37
N VAL A 170 7.04 19.99 -11.14
CA VAL A 170 7.19 19.28 -9.87
C VAL A 170 8.41 19.76 -9.08
N PRO A 171 8.37 19.71 -7.73
CA PRO A 171 9.51 20.09 -6.90
C PRO A 171 10.78 19.33 -7.26
N GLY A 172 11.89 20.06 -7.34
CA GLY A 172 13.20 19.54 -7.72
C GLY A 172 13.39 19.31 -9.22
N GLU A 173 12.34 19.44 -10.04
CA GLU A 173 12.40 19.19 -11.49
C GLU A 173 12.96 17.80 -11.82
N GLU A 174 12.52 16.79 -11.07
CA GLU A 174 12.97 15.40 -11.21
C GLU A 174 11.86 14.47 -11.71
N PHE A 175 12.21 13.56 -12.61
CA PHE A 175 11.27 12.55 -13.13
C PHE A 175 10.70 11.65 -12.01
N ALA A 176 11.49 11.32 -10.99
CA ALA A 176 11.00 10.54 -9.85
C ALA A 176 9.85 11.26 -9.12
N MET A 177 9.93 12.59 -8.98
CA MET A 177 8.84 13.37 -8.41
C MET A 177 7.63 13.43 -9.36
N GLN A 178 7.85 13.56 -10.67
CA GLN A 178 6.78 13.46 -11.67
C GLN A 178 6.02 12.12 -11.52
N ALA A 179 6.74 11.00 -11.48
CA ALA A 179 6.16 9.67 -11.34
C ALA A 179 5.35 9.53 -10.04
N ARG A 180 5.91 9.99 -8.90
CA ARG A 180 5.19 10.02 -7.61
C ARG A 180 3.89 10.83 -7.68
N MET A 181 3.92 12.00 -8.32
CA MET A 181 2.71 12.85 -8.47
C MET A 181 1.70 12.24 -9.44
N SER A 182 2.15 11.56 -10.50
CA SER A 182 1.28 10.83 -11.41
C SER A 182 0.50 9.73 -10.68
N VAL A 183 1.20 8.89 -9.90
CA VAL A 183 0.56 7.84 -9.09
C VAL A 183 -0.37 8.44 -8.02
N LEU A 184 0.07 9.49 -7.32
CA LEU A 184 -0.77 10.16 -6.32
C LEU A 184 -2.06 10.73 -6.92
N SER A 185 -2.02 11.25 -8.15
CA SER A 185 -3.21 11.76 -8.83
C SER A 185 -4.23 10.65 -9.13
N LEU A 186 -3.74 9.47 -9.51
CA LEU A 186 -4.51 8.23 -9.67
C LEU A 186 -5.13 7.80 -8.33
N MET A 187 -4.33 7.76 -7.26
CA MET A 187 -4.82 7.43 -5.92
C MET A 187 -5.91 8.39 -5.43
N ARG A 188 -5.79 9.69 -5.76
CA ARG A 188 -6.84 10.68 -5.51
C ARG A 188 -8.11 10.40 -6.32
N ASN A 189 -7.99 9.99 -7.58
CA ASN A 189 -9.13 9.66 -8.44
C ASN A 189 -9.95 8.47 -7.94
N VAL A 190 -9.29 7.47 -7.35
CA VAL A 190 -9.95 6.24 -6.86
C VAL A 190 -10.33 6.32 -5.38
N SER A 191 -10.11 7.46 -4.74
CA SER A 191 -10.49 7.67 -3.35
C SER A 191 -11.98 7.91 -3.19
N THR A 192 -12.52 7.44 -2.07
CA THR A 192 -13.85 7.80 -1.62
C THR A 192 -13.81 9.18 -0.96
N PRO A 193 -14.77 10.09 -1.25
CA PRO A 193 -14.83 11.40 -0.62
C PRO A 193 -14.77 11.36 0.91
N PHE A 194 -14.12 12.37 1.49
CA PHE A 194 -14.02 12.50 2.94
C PHE A 194 -15.40 12.73 3.57
N ALA A 195 -15.70 11.99 4.64
CA ALA A 195 -16.98 12.04 5.36
C ALA A 195 -18.22 11.66 4.52
N ILE A 196 -18.09 10.71 3.59
CA ILE A 196 -19.24 10.14 2.89
C ILE A 196 -20.17 9.40 3.87
N SER A 197 -21.48 9.48 3.65
CA SER A 197 -22.47 8.78 4.47
C SER A 197 -22.40 7.27 4.25
N THR A 198 -22.05 6.55 5.32
CA THR A 198 -22.09 5.08 5.37
C THR A 198 -23.51 4.53 5.40
N GLU A 199 -24.51 5.30 5.85
CA GLU A 199 -25.92 4.88 5.77
C GLU A 199 -26.40 4.72 4.33
N LYS A 200 -25.91 5.58 3.41
CA LYS A 200 -26.26 5.54 1.99
C LYS A 200 -25.41 4.56 1.19
N ASN A 201 -24.21 4.23 1.68
CA ASN A 201 -23.24 3.37 1.02
C ASN A 201 -22.54 2.47 2.07
N PRO A 202 -23.22 1.47 2.64
CA PRO A 202 -22.73 0.70 3.79
C PRO A 202 -21.48 -0.12 3.48
N GLU A 203 -21.28 -0.50 2.23
CA GLU A 203 -20.07 -1.16 1.72
C GLU A 203 -18.87 -0.21 1.51
N ASN A 204 -19.05 1.11 1.68
CA ASN A 204 -18.01 2.09 1.39
C ASN A 204 -17.51 2.80 2.66
N SER A 205 -16.19 2.95 2.74
CA SER A 205 -15.51 3.70 3.80
C SER A 205 -14.89 4.99 3.26
N THR A 206 -14.80 6.00 4.13
CA THR A 206 -14.12 7.27 3.83
C THR A 206 -12.63 7.05 3.63
N THR A 207 -12.04 7.58 2.55
CA THR A 207 -10.58 7.65 2.43
C THR A 207 -10.02 8.64 3.43
N VAL A 208 -9.07 8.19 4.24
CA VAL A 208 -8.49 8.92 5.37
C VAL A 208 -7.03 9.34 5.13
N TRP A 209 -6.29 8.58 4.32
CA TRP A 209 -4.99 8.92 3.76
C TRP A 209 -4.76 8.16 2.45
N ARG A 210 -3.70 8.52 1.73
CA ARG A 210 -3.14 7.81 0.59
C ARG A 210 -1.65 7.69 0.78
N GLU A 211 -1.07 6.67 0.19
CA GLU A 211 0.35 6.40 0.24
C GLU A 211 0.87 6.14 -1.19
N VAL A 212 2.09 6.57 -1.45
CA VAL A 212 2.85 6.29 -2.67
C VAL A 212 4.26 5.92 -2.25
N SER A 213 4.67 4.71 -2.61
CA SER A 213 6.00 4.18 -2.32
C SER A 213 6.83 4.10 -3.60
N ASP A 214 7.92 4.86 -3.62
CA ASP A 214 8.95 4.82 -4.65
C ASP A 214 9.99 3.77 -4.25
N LEU A 215 9.78 2.52 -4.68
CA LEU A 215 10.56 1.35 -4.25
C LEU A 215 12.03 1.42 -4.68
N ASN A 216 12.28 2.08 -5.82
CA ASN A 216 13.62 2.26 -6.38
C ASN A 216 14.43 3.28 -5.58
N ASN A 217 13.83 4.45 -5.28
CA ASN A 217 14.51 5.48 -4.51
C ASN A 217 14.34 5.32 -3.00
N LYS A 218 13.48 4.40 -2.56
CA LYS A 218 13.13 4.09 -1.17
C LYS A 218 12.53 5.29 -0.45
N VAL A 219 11.58 5.95 -1.12
CA VAL A 219 10.85 7.11 -0.58
C VAL A 219 9.38 6.73 -0.39
N MET A 220 8.87 6.87 0.82
CA MET A 220 7.43 6.75 1.11
C MET A 220 6.82 8.13 1.20
N MET A 221 5.71 8.37 0.52
CA MET A 221 5.00 9.64 0.53
C MET A 221 3.54 9.43 0.97
N PHE A 222 3.05 10.30 1.83
CA PHE A 222 1.72 10.24 2.42
C PHE A 222 0.94 11.52 2.12
N ASP A 223 -0.29 11.35 1.65
CA ASP A 223 -1.26 12.43 1.42
C ASP A 223 -2.45 12.22 2.36
N LEU A 224 -2.60 13.11 3.34
CA LEU A 224 -3.66 12.99 4.35
C LEU A 224 -4.97 13.52 3.77
N ALA A 225 -6.07 12.76 3.86
CA ALA A 225 -7.34 13.20 3.26
C ALA A 225 -8.07 14.25 4.12
N GLY A 226 -7.85 14.22 5.44
CA GLY A 226 -8.45 15.15 6.40
C GLY A 226 -7.64 16.44 6.64
N SER A 227 -6.53 16.64 5.93
CA SER A 227 -5.63 17.78 6.11
C SER A 227 -4.97 18.13 4.77
N PRO A 228 -4.64 19.40 4.46
CA PRO A 228 -3.94 19.77 3.23
C PRO A 228 -2.44 19.36 3.23
N SER A 229 -2.10 18.27 3.91
CA SER A 229 -0.75 17.89 4.29
C SER A 229 -0.24 16.72 3.45
N THR A 230 0.90 16.91 2.80
CA THR A 230 1.67 15.84 2.16
C THR A 230 3.04 15.76 2.80
N VAL A 231 3.44 14.57 3.23
CA VAL A 231 4.74 14.31 3.87
C VAL A 231 5.47 13.18 3.16
N TRP A 232 6.79 13.09 3.31
CA TRP A 232 7.56 11.95 2.82
C TRP A 232 8.72 11.56 3.73
N ILE A 233 9.19 10.34 3.56
CA ILE A 233 10.25 9.69 4.32
C ILE A 233 11.24 9.08 3.32
N ASP A 234 12.51 9.46 3.39
CA ASP A 234 13.60 8.82 2.65
C ASP A 234 14.23 7.73 3.52
N LEU A 235 13.91 6.47 3.24
CA LEU A 235 14.39 5.33 4.02
C LEU A 235 15.91 5.16 3.95
N LYS A 236 16.59 5.73 2.93
CA LYS A 236 18.05 5.63 2.82
C LYS A 236 18.78 6.44 3.89
N GLN A 237 18.12 7.40 4.53
CA GLN A 237 18.70 8.24 5.58
C GLN A 237 18.37 7.70 6.99
N ILE A 238 17.67 6.57 7.09
CA ILE A 238 17.27 5.97 8.37
C ILE A 238 18.28 4.91 8.78
N ASP A 239 18.81 5.02 10.00
CA ASP A 239 19.52 3.92 10.66
C ASP A 239 18.50 3.00 11.36
N PHE A 240 18.17 1.89 10.70
CA PHE A 240 17.21 0.90 11.23
C PHE A 240 17.72 0.13 12.46
N SER A 241 18.98 0.33 12.89
CA SER A 241 19.51 -0.27 14.12
C SER A 241 19.12 0.49 15.40
N GLN A 242 18.62 1.73 15.29
CA GLN A 242 18.31 2.62 16.43
C GLN A 242 16.99 2.31 17.15
N GLY A 243 16.36 1.16 16.86
CA GLY A 243 15.10 0.75 17.45
C GLY A 243 13.87 1.43 16.83
N GLU A 244 12.71 1.22 17.46
CA GLU A 244 11.42 1.71 16.96
C GLU A 244 11.17 3.18 17.31
N LYS A 245 10.61 3.92 16.35
CA LYS A 245 10.08 5.27 16.55
C LYS A 245 8.68 5.36 15.99
N VAL A 246 7.78 5.95 16.76
CA VAL A 246 6.36 6.09 16.40
C VAL A 246 5.96 7.56 16.55
N PHE A 247 5.30 8.10 15.54
CA PHE A 247 4.73 9.44 15.55
C PHE A 247 3.35 9.44 14.88
N SER A 248 2.53 10.43 15.24
CA SER A 248 1.20 10.60 14.66
C SER A 248 1.25 11.59 13.50
N LEU A 249 0.64 11.23 12.37
CA LEU A 249 0.37 12.17 11.27
C LEU A 249 -0.97 12.90 11.44
N SER A 250 -1.79 12.54 12.43
CA SER A 250 -3.14 13.08 12.62
C SER A 250 -3.27 14.01 13.83
N ASP A 251 -2.21 14.20 14.62
CA ASP A 251 -2.24 15.06 15.81
C ASP A 251 -1.98 16.56 15.52
N GLY A 252 -1.73 16.90 14.25
CA GLY A 252 -1.49 18.27 13.80
C GLY A 252 -0.11 18.83 14.10
N LYS A 253 0.83 18.03 14.64
CA LYS A 253 2.22 18.49 14.89
C LYS A 253 3.08 18.43 13.64
N ILE A 254 2.80 17.48 12.76
CA ILE A 254 3.49 17.30 11.48
C ILE A 254 2.65 17.98 10.40
N ASN A 255 3.19 19.04 9.81
CA ASN A 255 2.47 19.85 8.83
C ASN A 255 2.67 19.32 7.40
N GLN A 256 3.87 19.43 6.84
CA GLN A 256 4.12 19.02 5.46
C GLN A 256 5.62 18.83 5.23
N GLY A 257 5.98 18.12 4.17
CA GLY A 257 7.36 18.02 3.72
C GLY A 257 8.11 16.77 4.17
N ASP A 258 9.43 16.87 4.17
CA ASP A 258 10.33 15.80 4.59
C ASP A 258 10.30 15.61 6.11
N ILE A 259 9.90 14.42 6.56
CA ILE A 259 9.84 14.07 7.98
C ILE A 259 10.87 13.00 8.36
N THR A 260 11.85 12.74 7.50
CA THR A 260 12.90 11.73 7.71
C THR A 260 13.71 12.01 8.98
N HIS A 261 13.91 13.30 9.31
CA HIS A 261 14.60 13.76 10.52
C HIS A 261 13.96 13.25 11.82
N LEU A 262 12.68 12.87 11.82
CA LEU A 262 12.02 12.28 12.99
C LEU A 262 12.59 10.90 13.31
N PHE A 263 13.09 10.18 12.31
CA PHE A 263 13.70 8.87 12.46
C PHE A 263 15.18 8.95 12.83
N THR A 264 15.89 10.03 12.50
CA THR A 264 17.30 10.20 12.87
C THR A 264 17.48 10.54 14.35
N ALA A 265 18.61 10.18 14.95
CA ALA A 265 18.94 10.65 16.30
C ALA A 265 19.01 12.20 16.30
N PRO A 266 18.58 12.89 17.38
CA PRO A 266 18.81 14.32 17.47
C PRO A 266 20.32 14.57 17.32
N GLU A 267 20.70 15.57 16.50
CA GLU A 267 22.07 16.05 16.49
C GLU A 267 22.45 16.36 17.94
N LYS A 268 23.55 15.76 18.42
CA LYS A 268 24.11 16.16 19.71
C LYS A 268 24.37 17.65 19.60
N GLU A 269 23.62 18.47 20.34
CA GLU A 269 23.95 19.87 20.50
C GLU A 269 25.43 19.93 20.90
N SER A 270 26.26 20.48 20.02
CA SER A 270 27.63 20.81 20.38
C SER A 270 27.53 21.84 21.48
N VAL A 271 27.77 21.44 22.72
CA VAL A 271 27.93 22.36 23.85
C VAL A 271 29.03 23.34 23.43
N PRO A 272 28.74 24.65 23.27
CA PRO A 272 29.76 25.61 22.91
C PRO A 272 30.73 25.75 24.07
N GLY A 273 31.98 25.31 23.86
CA GLY A 273 33.13 25.67 24.68
C GLY A 273 33.32 24.84 25.96
N SER A 274 34.26 23.89 25.88
CA SER A 274 35.17 23.57 26.99
C SER A 274 36.51 24.26 26.74
#